data_AF-A0A859QEP3-F1
#
_entry.id   AF-A0A859QEP3-F1
#
_cell.length_a   1.000
_cell.length_b   1.000
_cell.length_c   1.000
_cell.angle_alpha   90.00
_cell.angle_beta   90.00
_cell.angle_gamma   90.00
#
_symmetry.space_group_name_H-M   'P 1'
#
loop_
_entity.id
_entity.type
_entity.pdbx_description
1 polymer ?
#
loop_
_entity_poly.entity_id
_entity_poly.type
_entity_poly.pdbx_seq_one_letter_code
_entity_poly.pdbx_strand_id
1 'polypeptide(L)'
;MGRGLAEGVQMISPGDFLNYETVLALLVGSFVGLLAYFALSRLIGPVRRSKKKSAAERQFRNVYSIMDEARRQSMIRYYMEKYECGREDAMRRAVEERQRDASRW
;
A
#
# COMPACT_ATOMS: atom_id res chain seq x y z
N MET A 1 21.72 60.60 29.95
CA MET A 1 20.75 59.98 30.87
C MET A 1 19.36 60.40 30.41
N GLY A 2 18.40 59.57 30.02
CA GLY A 2 18.35 58.13 29.81
C GLY A 2 17.26 57.86 28.77
N ARG A 3 17.51 56.94 27.84
CA ARG A 3 16.48 56.40 26.94
C ARG A 3 15.91 55.16 27.63
N GLY A 4 14.77 55.33 28.28
CA GLY A 4 14.01 54.23 28.89
C GLY A 4 13.07 53.60 27.87
N LEU A 5 13.47 52.42 27.40
CA LEU A 5 12.65 51.22 27.20
C LEU A 5 11.19 51.46 26.75
N ALA A 6 11.00 51.48 25.43
CA ALA A 6 9.76 51.00 24.84
C ALA A 6 9.72 49.47 25.02
N GLU A 7 9.08 49.00 26.08
CA GLU A 7 8.76 47.58 26.22
C GLU A 7 7.77 47.21 25.12
N GLY A 8 8.25 46.39 24.19
CA GLY A 8 7.46 45.83 23.10
C GLY A 8 6.38 44.92 23.68
N VAL A 9 5.18 45.47 23.82
CA VAL A 9 3.95 44.68 23.79
C VAL A 9 3.90 44.06 22.40
N GLN A 10 4.43 42.84 22.27
CA GLN A 10 4.18 42.00 21.10
C GLN A 10 2.66 41.76 21.06
N MET A 11 1.95 42.61 20.33
CA MET A 11 0.63 42.29 19.83
C MET A 11 0.82 41.09 18.93
N ILE A 12 0.56 39.89 19.46
CA ILE A 12 0.34 38.70 18.65
C ILE A 12 -0.83 39.06 17.75
N SER A 13 -0.53 39.35 16.49
CA SER A 13 -1.50 39.85 15.53
C SER A 13 -2.58 38.78 15.37
N PRO A 14 -3.88 39.12 15.44
CA PRO A 14 -4.96 38.13 15.28
C PRO A 14 -4.90 37.39 13.94
N GLY A 15 -4.20 37.96 12.94
CA GLY A 15 -3.86 37.28 11.69
C GLY A 15 -2.97 36.06 11.88
N ASP A 16 -1.98 36.10 12.79
CA ASP A 16 -1.07 34.97 13.04
C ASP A 16 -1.78 33.82 13.75
N PHE A 17 -2.77 34.14 14.59
CA PHE A 17 -3.63 33.14 15.24
C PHE A 17 -4.51 32.41 14.22
N LEU A 18 -5.17 33.15 13.33
CA LEU A 18 -5.98 32.57 12.24
C LEU A 18 -5.13 31.76 11.25
N ASN A 19 -3.90 32.19 10.98
CA ASN A 19 -2.95 31.45 10.15
C ASN A 19 -2.55 30.13 10.83
N TYR A 20 -2.25 30.15 12.13
CA TYR A 20 -1.88 28.96 12.87
C TYR A 20 -3.03 27.96 12.98
N GLU A 21 -4.25 28.43 13.25
CA GLU A 21 -5.46 27.60 13.23
C GLU A 21 -5.70 26.97 11.86
N THR A 22 -5.51 27.75 10.78
CA THR A 22 -5.67 27.25 9.41
C THR A 22 -4.59 26.21 9.06
N VAL A 23 -3.33 26.47 9.45
CA VAL A 23 -2.21 25.55 9.23
C VAL A 23 -2.39 24.26 10.04
N LEU A 24 -2.84 24.35 11.29
CA LEU A 24 -3.19 23.19 12.11
C LEU A 24 -4.34 22.39 11.51
N ALA A 25 -5.41 23.06 11.07
CA ALA A 25 -6.55 22.41 10.44
C ALA A 25 -6.13 21.67 9.16
N LEU A 26 -5.26 22.26 8.34
CA LEU A 26 -4.70 21.62 7.15
C LEU A 26 -3.79 20.44 7.49
N LEU A 27 -2.91 20.57 8.47
CA LEU A 27 -2.02 19.50 8.91
C LEU A 27 -2.81 18.32 9.46
N VAL A 28 -3.73 18.58 10.39
CA VAL A 28 -4.56 17.55 11.02
C VAL A 28 -5.48 16.92 9.97
N GLY A 29 -6.14 17.72 9.13
CA GLY A 29 -6.98 17.23 8.04
C GLY A 29 -6.21 16.38 7.03
N SER A 30 -5.00 16.79 6.66
CA SER A 30 -4.13 16.03 5.77
C SER A 30 -3.68 14.72 6.41
N PHE A 31 -3.28 14.72 7.68
CA PHE A 31 -2.88 13.49 8.38
C PHE A 31 -4.04 12.50 8.51
N VAL A 32 -5.21 12.97 8.94
CA VAL A 32 -6.41 12.13 9.08
C VAL A 32 -6.86 11.62 7.71
N GLY A 33 -6.85 12.47 6.68
CA GLY A 33 -7.18 12.08 5.31
C GLY A 33 -6.20 11.06 4.74
N LEU A 34 -4.91 11.22 4.99
CA LEU A 34 -3.87 10.28 4.55
C LEU A 34 -3.98 8.93 5.28
N LEU A 35 -4.27 8.95 6.59
CA LEU A 35 -4.49 7.74 7.38
C LEU A 35 -5.77 7.01 6.96
N ALA A 36 -6.87 7.74 6.74
CA ALA A 36 -8.11 7.19 6.23
C ALA A 36 -7.91 6.60 4.82
N TYR A 37 -7.23 7.32 3.92
CA TYR A 37 -6.86 6.84 2.60
C TYR A 37 -5.96 5.61 2.67
N PHE A 38 -4.96 5.59 3.56
CA PHE A 38 -4.05 4.47 3.74
C PHE A 38 -4.78 3.23 4.28
N ALA A 39 -5.65 3.42 5.27
CA ALA A 39 -6.49 2.37 5.81
C ALA A 39 -7.45 1.82 4.74
N LEU A 40 -8.13 2.68 3.98
CA LEU A 40 -8.96 2.28 2.84
C LEU A 40 -8.14 1.60 1.75
N SER A 41 -6.95 2.09 1.42
CA SER A 41 -6.07 1.50 0.41
C SER A 41 -5.53 0.14 0.83
N ARG A 42 -5.36 -0.09 2.15
CA ARG A 42 -5.05 -1.41 2.70
C ARG A 42 -6.25 -2.34 2.71
N LEU A 43 -7.43 -1.83 3.02
CA LEU A 43 -8.67 -2.60 3.05
C LEU A 43 -9.13 -2.99 1.63
N ILE A 44 -8.93 -2.08 0.68
CA ILE A 44 -9.10 -2.27 -0.77
C ILE A 44 -7.72 -2.62 -1.37
N GLY A 45 -6.95 -3.44 -0.64
CA GLY A 45 -5.61 -3.90 -1.02
C GLY A 45 -5.58 -4.19 -2.51
N PRO A 46 -4.52 -3.76 -3.23
CA PRO A 46 -4.55 -3.45 -4.65
C PRO A 46 -5.21 -4.59 -5.42
N VAL A 47 -6.52 -4.45 -5.64
CA VAL A 47 -7.27 -5.25 -6.59
C VAL A 47 -6.78 -4.71 -7.90
N ARG A 48 -5.61 -5.20 -8.33
CA ARG A 48 -5.11 -5.05 -9.68
C ARG A 48 -6.15 -5.71 -10.56
N ARG A 49 -7.15 -4.90 -10.91
CA ARG A 49 -8.01 -5.11 -12.06
C ARG A 49 -7.07 -5.17 -13.26
N SER A 50 -6.71 -6.37 -13.66
CA SER A 50 -6.17 -6.65 -14.97
C SER A 50 -6.86 -7.87 -15.52
N LYS A 51 -8.04 -7.63 -16.11
CA LYS A 51 -8.79 -8.56 -16.96
C LYS A 51 -8.06 -8.88 -18.28
N LYS A 52 -6.77 -8.54 -18.40
CA LYS A 52 -5.83 -9.06 -19.38
C LYS A 52 -5.03 -10.13 -18.63
N LYS A 53 -5.16 -11.41 -19.01
CA LYS A 53 -4.35 -12.55 -18.51
C LYS A 53 -3.08 -12.04 -17.84
N SER A 54 -3.07 -11.97 -16.51
CA SER A 54 -2.02 -11.22 -15.84
C SER A 54 -0.68 -11.89 -16.11
N ALA A 55 0.39 -11.11 -16.14
CA ALA A 55 1.73 -11.66 -16.41
C ALA A 55 2.03 -12.86 -15.50
N ALA A 56 1.51 -12.83 -14.26
CA ALA A 56 1.56 -13.94 -13.31
C ALA A 56 0.86 -15.21 -13.82
N GLU A 57 -0.34 -15.11 -14.42
CA GLU A 57 -1.03 -16.26 -15.00
C GLU A 57 -0.27 -16.87 -16.19
N ARG A 58 0.30 -16.04 -17.06
CA ARG A 58 1.14 -16.52 -18.18
C ARG A 58 2.37 -17.24 -17.68
N GLN A 59 3.06 -16.64 -16.71
CA GLN A 59 4.27 -17.21 -16.12
C GLN A 59 3.97 -18.52 -15.38
N PHE A 60 2.88 -18.55 -14.60
CA PHE A 60 2.42 -19.76 -13.92
C PHE A 60 2.07 -20.88 -14.90
N ARG A 61 1.32 -20.59 -15.97
CA ARG A 61 1.02 -21.59 -17.00
C ARG A 61 2.25 -22.09 -17.74
N ASN A 62 3.29 -21.26 -17.89
CA ASN A 62 4.54 -21.64 -18.52
C ASN A 62 5.36 -22.59 -17.61
N VAL A 63 5.57 -22.20 -16.35
CA VAL A 63 6.32 -22.99 -15.35
C VAL A 63 5.63 -24.33 -15.08
N TYR A 64 4.30 -24.32 -15.00
CA TYR A 64 3.48 -25.52 -14.79
C TYR A 64 2.83 -25.99 -16.09
N SER A 65 3.54 -25.87 -17.22
CA SER A 65 3.04 -26.32 -18.54
C SER A 65 2.85 -27.83 -18.62
N ILE A 66 3.62 -28.59 -17.83
CA ILE A 66 3.57 -30.06 -17.74
C ILE A 66 2.32 -30.54 -16.97
N MET A 67 1.67 -29.68 -16.19
CA MET A 67 0.52 -30.05 -15.36
C MET A 67 -0.81 -29.73 -16.04
N ASP A 68 -1.79 -30.62 -15.83
CA ASP A 68 -3.18 -30.38 -16.25
C ASP A 68 -3.78 -29.15 -15.60
N GLU A 69 -4.74 -28.53 -16.30
CA GLU A 69 -5.42 -27.32 -15.83
C GLU A 69 -6.11 -27.56 -14.47
N ALA A 70 -6.78 -28.70 -14.28
CA ALA A 70 -7.44 -29.02 -13.01
C ALA A 70 -6.44 -29.06 -11.83
N ARG A 71 -5.25 -29.61 -12.05
CA ARG A 71 -4.19 -29.72 -11.05
C ARG A 71 -3.53 -28.37 -10.77
N ARG A 72 -3.43 -27.51 -11.79
CA ARG A 72 -3.00 -26.11 -11.65
C ARG A 72 -3.98 -25.30 -10.80
N GLN A 73 -5.29 -25.46 -11.02
CA GLN A 73 -6.31 -24.77 -10.24
C GLN A 73 -6.33 -25.21 -8.77
N SER A 74 -6.14 -26.50 -8.49
CA SER A 74 -6.04 -26.99 -7.12
C SER A 74 -4.81 -26.45 -6.40
N MET A 75 -3.68 -26.33 -7.10
CA MET A 75 -2.47 -25.71 -6.54
C MET A 75 -2.70 -24.24 -6.19
N ILE A 76 -3.31 -23.46 -7.08
CA ILE A 76 -3.64 -22.05 -6.80
C ILE A 76 -4.51 -21.96 -5.54
N ARG A 77 -5.53 -22.82 -5.42
CA ARG A 77 -6.40 -22.85 -4.24
C ARG A 77 -5.64 -23.19 -2.96
N TYR A 78 -4.73 -24.16 -3.01
CA TYR A 78 -3.86 -24.50 -1.88
C TYR A 78 -3.00 -23.30 -1.43
N TYR A 79 -2.39 -22.57 -2.36
CA TYR A 79 -1.60 -21.38 -2.03
C TYR A 79 -2.45 -20.20 -1.54
N MET A 80 -3.68 -20.05 -2.04
CA MET A 80 -4.62 -19.06 -1.53
C MET A 80 -4.96 -19.33 -0.06
N GLU A 81 -5.23 -20.59 0.29
CA GLU A 81 -5.54 -21.01 1.66
C GLU A 81 -4.32 -20.93 2.59
N LYS A 82 -3.16 -21.41 2.14
CA LYS A 82 -1.91 -21.41 2.91
C LYS A 82 -1.40 -20.00 3.27
N TYR A 83 -1.60 -19.03 2.40
CA TYR A 83 -1.07 -17.67 2.55
C TYR A 83 -2.15 -16.59 2.69
N GLU A 84 -3.41 -16.98 2.83
CA GLU A 84 -4.58 -16.10 2.94
C GLU A 84 -4.54 -14.93 1.94
N CYS A 85 -4.24 -15.24 0.68
CA CYS A 85 -3.95 -14.24 -0.34
C CYS A 85 -4.80 -14.39 -1.60
N GLY A 86 -4.80 -13.33 -2.42
CA GLY A 86 -5.51 -13.33 -3.69
C GLY A 86 -4.93 -14.34 -4.68
N ARG A 87 -5.75 -14.73 -5.66
CA ARG A 87 -5.40 -15.70 -6.71
C ARG A 87 -4.09 -15.38 -7.45
N GLU A 88 -3.86 -14.10 -7.76
CA GLU A 88 -2.63 -13.67 -8.45
C GLU A 88 -1.39 -13.76 -7.56
N ASP A 89 -1.53 -13.41 -6.28
CA ASP A 89 -0.46 -13.52 -5.30
C ASP A 89 -0.10 -14.98 -5.03
N ALA A 90 -1.11 -15.85 -4.98
CA ALA A 90 -0.93 -17.29 -4.89
C ALA A 90 -0.13 -17.82 -6.11
N MET A 91 -0.49 -17.41 -7.33
CA MET A 91 0.26 -17.79 -8.55
C MET A 91 1.70 -17.31 -8.54
N ARG A 92 1.94 -16.05 -8.15
CA ARG A 92 3.28 -15.48 -8.04
C ARG A 92 4.15 -16.24 -7.03
N ARG A 93 3.61 -16.51 -5.84
CA ARG A 93 4.32 -17.26 -4.79
C ARG A 93 4.64 -18.69 -5.19
N ALA A 94 3.70 -19.38 -5.86
CA ALA A 94 3.94 -20.73 -6.35
C ALA A 94 5.11 -20.76 -7.36
N VAL A 95 5.18 -19.78 -8.26
CA VAL A 95 6.30 -19.65 -9.22
C VAL A 95 7.62 -19.35 -8.50
N GLU A 96 7.63 -18.42 -7.55
CA GLU A 96 8.84 -18.05 -6.78
C GLU A 96 9.37 -19.24 -5.95
N GLU A 97 8.49 -20.05 -5.37
CA GLU A 97 8.87 -21.26 -4.64
C GLU A 97 9.47 -22.30 -5.60
N ARG A 98 8.84 -22.51 -6.77
CA ARG A 98 9.38 -23.42 -7.79
C ARG A 98 10.74 -22.97 -8.33
N GLN A 99 10.94 -21.68 -8.52
CA GLN A 99 12.22 -21.11 -8.95
C GLN A 99 13.29 -21.26 -7.87
N ARG A 100 12.95 -21.07 -6.59
CA ARG A 100 13.87 -21.32 -5.48
C ARG A 100 14.30 -22.78 -5.42
N ASP A 101 13.37 -23.71 -5.60
CA ASP A 101 13.70 -25.14 -5.66
C ASP A 101 14.61 -25.46 -6.84
N ALA A 102 14.36 -24.88 -8.01
CA ALA A 102 15.21 -25.05 -9.19
C ALA A 102 16.61 -24.46 -9.00
N SER A 103 16.75 -23.38 -8.23
CA SER A 103 18.05 -22.75 -7.96
C SER A 103 18.93 -23.49 -6.93
N ARG A 104 18.38 -24.50 -6.25
CA ARG A 104 19.11 -25.32 -5.27
C ARG A 104 19.88 -26.49 -5.88
N TRP A 105 19.62 -26.80 -7.15
CA TRP A 105 20.12 -27.95 -7.88
C TRP A 105 20.96 -27.45 -9.07
#